data_AF-A0A2I0PF68-F1
#
_entry.id   AF-A0A2I0PF68-F1
#
_cell.length_a   1.000
_cell.length_b   1.000
_cell.length_c   1.000
_cell.angle_alpha   90.00
_cell.angle_beta   90.00
_cell.angle_gamma   90.00
#
_symmetry.space_group_name_H-M   'P 1'
#
loop_
_entity.id
_entity.type
_entity.pdbx_description
1 polymer ?
#
loop_
_entity_poly.entity_id
_entity_poly.type
_entity_poly.pdbx_seq_one_letter_code
_entity_poly.pdbx_strand_id
1 'polypeptide(L)'
;MATVQSPGTGSEYRTAQPEQFRQISRSSTLLQSDEQDQVPKSFIEPEDYRELVLLDEFLKLHVRQDAIRNVQCMLLWTEWVRLFQRTTRRFPRVILENELRAIITRMMAVDIAHDTMRGPVYCGLRFVP
;
A
#
# COMPACT_ATOMS: atom_id res chain seq x y z
N MET A 1 65.65 35.58 9.12
CA MET A 1 65.42 36.95 8.62
C MET A 1 64.40 36.89 7.49
N ALA A 2 63.34 37.69 7.62
CA ALA A 2 62.42 38.26 6.62
C ALA A 2 61.81 37.43 5.45
N THR A 3 60.50 37.19 5.63
CA THR A 3 59.30 37.10 4.76
C THR A 3 59.28 37.78 3.39
N VAL A 4 58.51 37.23 2.41
CA VAL A 4 57.40 37.83 1.58
C VAL A 4 56.62 36.66 0.89
N GLN A 5 55.38 36.26 1.29
CA GLN A 5 54.01 36.59 0.76
C GLN A 5 53.81 36.41 -0.77
N SER A 6 52.71 35.95 -1.41
CA SER A 6 51.38 35.32 -1.15
C SER A 6 50.80 34.97 -2.59
N PRO A 7 49.48 34.84 -2.88
CA PRO A 7 48.61 33.64 -2.75
C PRO A 7 47.72 33.29 -3.99
N GLY A 8 46.95 32.19 -3.89
CA GLY A 8 45.60 32.01 -4.48
C GLY A 8 45.52 31.46 -5.92
N THR A 9 44.50 30.71 -6.36
CA THR A 9 43.24 30.26 -5.75
C THR A 9 42.70 29.14 -6.66
N GLY A 10 42.23 28.03 -6.09
CA GLY A 10 41.40 27.07 -6.81
C GLY A 10 39.95 27.58 -6.90
N SER A 11 39.23 27.15 -7.94
CA SER A 11 37.87 26.61 -7.82
C SER A 11 37.36 26.25 -9.21
N GLU A 12 37.14 24.96 -9.41
CA GLU A 12 36.21 24.41 -10.37
C GLU A 12 34.82 25.01 -10.12
N TYR A 13 34.08 25.39 -11.15
CA TYR A 13 32.63 25.15 -11.27
C TYR A 13 32.23 25.25 -12.75
N ARG A 14 31.85 24.10 -13.30
CA ARG A 14 31.31 23.90 -14.64
C ARG A 14 29.78 24.01 -14.51
N THR A 15 29.22 25.17 -14.85
CA THR A 15 27.75 25.35 -14.84
C THR A 15 27.25 25.45 -16.27
N ALA A 16 26.49 24.44 -16.66
CA ALA A 16 25.74 24.38 -17.91
C ALA A 16 24.59 25.40 -17.93
N GLN A 17 24.28 25.93 -19.12
CA GLN A 17 23.11 26.77 -19.41
C GLN A 17 21.78 26.02 -19.14
N PRO A 18 20.60 26.69 -19.12
CA PRO A 18 19.90 26.92 -20.40
C PRO A 18 19.02 28.18 -20.52
N GLU A 19 18.95 28.65 -21.77
CA GLU A 19 17.81 29.13 -22.56
C GLU A 19 16.76 30.10 -21.97
N GLN A 20 16.74 31.28 -22.61
CA GLN A 20 15.71 32.31 -22.50
C GLN A 20 14.37 31.80 -23.03
N PHE A 21 13.40 31.64 -22.13
CA PHE A 21 12.03 31.31 -22.47
C PHE A 21 11.30 32.51 -23.07
N ARG A 22 10.75 32.27 -24.27
CA ARG A 22 9.86 33.16 -25.01
C ARG A 22 8.62 33.52 -24.19
N GLN A 23 8.35 34.80 -24.07
CA GLN A 23 7.04 35.32 -23.69
C GLN A 23 6.01 34.89 -24.73
N ILE A 24 5.04 34.09 -24.29
CA ILE A 24 3.77 33.91 -24.98
C ILE A 24 2.68 34.25 -23.98
N SER A 25 2.10 35.43 -24.17
CA SER A 25 0.80 35.80 -23.60
C SER A 25 -0.25 34.80 -24.07
N ARG A 26 -0.89 34.10 -23.13
CA ARG A 26 -2.20 33.48 -23.35
C ARG A 26 -3.13 33.81 -22.20
N SER A 27 -4.16 34.54 -22.60
CA SER A 27 -5.31 35.00 -21.85
C SER A 27 -6.19 33.85 -21.32
N SER A 28 -7.05 34.21 -20.37
CA SER A 28 -8.28 33.52 -19.94
C SER A 28 -8.13 32.22 -19.16
N THR A 29 -8.09 32.34 -17.83
CA THR A 29 -8.54 31.29 -16.91
C THR A 29 -9.96 31.60 -16.45
N LEU A 30 -10.93 31.22 -17.27
CA LEU A 30 -12.32 31.00 -16.86
C LEU A 30 -12.84 29.84 -17.71
N LEU A 31 -12.48 28.63 -17.30
CA LEU A 31 -13.26 27.44 -17.62
C LEU A 31 -13.68 26.85 -16.28
N GLN A 32 -14.93 27.13 -15.94
CA GLN A 32 -15.75 26.23 -15.15
C GLN A 32 -15.65 24.85 -15.78
N SER A 33 -15.04 23.93 -15.04
CA SER A 33 -15.31 22.51 -15.20
C SER A 33 -15.87 22.05 -13.88
N ASP A 34 -17.20 22.12 -13.77
CA ASP A 34 -17.96 21.30 -12.83
C ASP A 34 -17.75 19.84 -13.22
N GLU A 35 -16.59 19.26 -12.90
CA GLU A 35 -16.43 17.82 -12.81
C GLU A 35 -17.13 17.39 -11.52
N GLN A 36 -18.46 17.29 -11.62
CA GLN A 36 -19.22 16.34 -10.82
C GLN A 36 -18.65 14.96 -11.14
N ASP A 37 -17.61 14.58 -10.40
CA ASP A 37 -17.15 13.22 -10.27
C ASP A 37 -18.32 12.44 -9.66
N GLN A 38 -19.19 11.94 -10.53
CA GLN A 38 -20.18 10.94 -10.19
C GLN A 38 -19.36 9.72 -9.77
N VAL A 39 -19.05 9.65 -8.47
CA VAL A 39 -18.65 8.42 -7.81
C VAL A 39 -19.68 7.39 -8.25
N PRO A 40 -19.30 6.36 -9.04
CA PRO A 40 -20.23 5.29 -9.33
C PRO A 40 -20.65 4.76 -7.97
N LYS A 41 -21.93 4.90 -7.62
CA LYS A 41 -22.52 4.13 -6.53
C LYS A 41 -22.49 2.69 -7.04
N SER A 42 -21.32 2.06 -6.98
CA SER A 42 -21.17 0.66 -7.28
C SER A 42 -22.12 -0.06 -6.34
N PHE A 43 -23.14 -0.66 -6.93
CA PHE A 43 -24.01 -1.56 -6.19
C PHE A 43 -23.10 -2.69 -5.72
N ILE A 44 -22.82 -2.73 -4.42
CA ILE A 44 -22.11 -3.86 -3.82
C ILE A 44 -23.08 -5.02 -3.90
N GLU A 45 -22.74 -6.05 -4.68
CA GLU A 45 -23.57 -7.25 -4.77
C GLU A 45 -23.69 -7.86 -3.35
N PRO A 46 -24.85 -8.43 -2.97
CA PRO A 46 -25.02 -9.04 -1.64
C PRO A 46 -23.96 -10.09 -1.31
N GLU A 47 -23.47 -10.78 -2.34
CA GLU A 47 -22.40 -11.78 -2.26
C GLU A 47 -21.05 -11.14 -1.90
N ASP A 48 -20.77 -9.95 -2.40
CA ASP A 48 -19.54 -9.19 -2.15
C ASP A 48 -19.49 -8.69 -0.71
N TYR A 49 -20.64 -8.21 -0.20
CA TYR A 49 -20.78 -7.85 1.20
C TYR A 49 -20.58 -9.06 2.12
N ARG A 50 -21.05 -10.24 1.70
CA ARG A 50 -20.90 -11.47 2.48
C ARG A 50 -19.43 -11.86 2.66
N GLU A 51 -18.57 -11.69 1.66
CA GLU A 51 -17.13 -12.00 1.82
C GLU A 51 -16.46 -11.14 2.89
N LEU A 52 -16.82 -9.86 2.98
CA LEU A 52 -16.31 -8.96 4.01
C LEU A 52 -16.74 -9.40 5.42
N VAL A 53 -17.98 -9.85 5.57
CA VAL A 53 -18.48 -10.40 6.85
C VAL A 53 -17.71 -11.68 7.21
N LEU A 54 -17.51 -12.60 6.26
CA LEU A 54 -16.76 -13.83 6.51
C LEU A 54 -15.29 -13.56 6.84
N LEU A 55 -14.68 -12.53 6.26
CA LEU A 55 -13.33 -12.11 6.64
C LEU A 55 -13.30 -11.56 8.07
N ASP A 56 -14.23 -10.70 8.44
CA ASP A 56 -14.31 -10.18 9.81
C ASP A 56 -14.50 -11.31 10.84
N GLU A 57 -15.40 -12.26 10.56
CA GLU A 57 -15.59 -13.46 11.39
C GLU A 57 -14.31 -14.30 11.49
N PHE A 58 -13.64 -14.55 10.36
CA PHE A 58 -12.37 -15.28 10.32
C PHE A 58 -11.32 -14.63 11.20
N LEU A 59 -11.12 -13.32 11.08
CA LEU A 59 -10.12 -12.59 11.85
C LEU A 59 -10.44 -12.64 13.35
N LYS A 60 -11.71 -12.47 13.73
CA LYS A 60 -12.16 -12.56 15.13
C LYS A 60 -12.00 -13.95 15.73
N LEU A 61 -12.12 -15.01 14.94
CA LEU A 61 -12.02 -16.39 15.45
C LEU A 61 -10.58 -16.90 15.42
N HIS A 62 -9.86 -16.66 14.33
CA HIS A 62 -8.63 -17.38 14.01
C HIS A 62 -7.36 -16.53 14.03
N VAL A 63 -7.45 -15.22 14.25
CA VAL A 63 -6.28 -14.33 14.28
C VAL A 63 -6.17 -13.65 15.63
N ARG A 64 -4.98 -13.68 16.23
CA ARG A 64 -4.68 -13.01 17.50
C ARG A 64 -3.40 -12.21 17.36
N GLN A 65 -3.36 -11.06 18.03
CA GLN A 65 -2.11 -10.34 18.23
C GLN A 65 -1.19 -11.16 19.16
N ASP A 66 0.08 -11.23 18.80
CA ASP A 66 1.14 -11.93 19.52
C ASP A 66 2.48 -11.26 19.18
N ALA A 67 3.07 -10.54 20.13
CA ALA A 67 4.28 -9.75 19.93
C ALA A 67 5.53 -10.57 19.55
N ILE A 68 5.50 -11.90 19.73
CA ILE A 68 6.65 -12.78 19.49
C ILE A 68 6.51 -13.49 18.14
N ARG A 69 5.29 -13.84 17.76
CA ARG A 69 5.02 -14.67 16.58
C ARG A 69 4.70 -13.83 15.36
N ASN A 70 5.07 -14.41 14.22
CA ASN A 70 4.71 -13.91 12.90
C ASN A 70 3.99 -15.03 12.16
N VAL A 71 3.03 -14.65 11.30
CA VAL A 71 2.28 -15.59 10.49
C VAL A 71 2.46 -15.26 9.02
N GLN A 72 2.67 -16.29 8.20
CA GLN A 72 2.85 -16.13 6.75
C GLN A 72 1.57 -15.57 6.12
N CYS A 73 1.71 -14.57 5.24
CA CYS A 73 0.55 -13.95 4.61
C CYS A 73 -0.28 -14.96 3.81
N MET A 74 0.41 -15.82 3.06
CA MET A 74 -0.21 -16.90 2.30
C MET A 74 -0.97 -17.90 3.17
N LEU A 75 -0.47 -18.20 4.38
CA LEU A 75 -1.15 -19.13 5.28
C LEU A 75 -2.53 -18.60 5.67
N LEU A 76 -2.61 -17.34 6.14
CA LEU A 76 -3.90 -16.74 6.50
C LEU A 76 -4.86 -16.67 5.31
N TRP A 77 -4.36 -16.31 4.14
CA TRP A 77 -5.14 -16.33 2.89
C TRP A 77 -5.71 -17.72 2.60
N THR A 78 -4.86 -18.75 2.61
CA THR A 78 -5.28 -20.12 2.30
C THR A 78 -6.25 -20.68 3.33
N GLU A 79 -6.07 -20.39 4.62
CA GLU A 79 -6.98 -20.85 5.66
C GLU A 79 -8.35 -20.18 5.57
N TRP A 80 -8.37 -18.87 5.28
CA TRP A 80 -9.62 -18.17 5.02
C TRP A 80 -10.37 -18.76 3.81
N VAL A 81 -9.68 -18.96 2.67
CA VAL A 81 -10.25 -19.62 1.49
C VAL A 81 -10.76 -21.02 1.83
N ARG A 82 -9.95 -21.84 2.52
CA ARG A 82 -10.31 -23.21 2.86
C ARG A 82 -11.57 -23.30 3.72
N LEU A 83 -11.75 -22.39 4.67
CA LEU A 83 -12.91 -22.37 5.57
C LEU A 83 -14.21 -21.99 4.84
N PHE A 84 -14.15 -21.03 3.92
CA PHE A 84 -15.33 -20.42 3.32
C PHE A 84 -15.54 -20.72 1.83
N GLN A 85 -14.67 -21.51 1.20
CA GLN A 85 -14.82 -21.91 -0.21
C GLN A 85 -16.16 -22.62 -0.51
N ARG A 86 -16.78 -23.26 0.49
CA ARG A 86 -18.05 -23.97 0.32
C ARG A 86 -19.27 -23.08 0.52
N THR A 87 -19.12 -21.87 1.04
CA THR A 87 -20.24 -20.97 1.32
C THR A 87 -20.78 -20.23 0.10
N THR A 88 -19.97 -20.06 -0.96
CA THR A 88 -20.39 -19.47 -2.24
C THR A 88 -19.72 -20.18 -3.43
N ARG A 89 -20.35 -20.16 -4.61
CA ARG A 89 -19.86 -20.89 -5.80
C ARG A 89 -18.57 -20.33 -6.41
N ARG A 90 -18.16 -19.11 -6.04
CA ARG A 90 -17.03 -18.38 -6.64
C ARG A 90 -16.16 -17.70 -5.58
N PHE A 91 -15.99 -18.35 -4.44
CA PHE A 91 -15.17 -17.82 -3.36
C PHE A 91 -13.68 -18.06 -3.61
N PRO A 92 -12.79 -17.10 -3.31
CA PRO A 92 -13.08 -15.68 -3.06
C PRO A 92 -13.28 -14.92 -4.39
N ARG A 93 -14.18 -13.93 -4.40
CA ARG A 93 -14.54 -13.15 -5.58
C ARG A 93 -13.99 -11.73 -5.52
N VAL A 94 -14.03 -11.10 -4.34
CA VAL A 94 -13.77 -9.67 -4.17
C VAL A 94 -12.45 -9.45 -3.47
N ILE A 95 -12.25 -10.14 -2.36
CA ILE A 95 -11.05 -9.98 -1.56
C ILE A 95 -10.06 -10.98 -2.10
N LEU A 96 -9.14 -10.58 -3.00
CA LEU A 96 -8.04 -11.43 -3.43
C LEU A 96 -6.87 -11.33 -2.43
N GLU A 97 -5.79 -12.05 -2.68
CA GLU A 97 -4.67 -12.15 -1.73
C GLU A 97 -4.07 -10.79 -1.34
N ASN A 98 -3.87 -9.90 -2.33
CA ASN A 98 -3.28 -8.59 -2.09
C ASN A 98 -4.22 -7.66 -1.32
N GLU A 99 -5.52 -7.77 -1.57
CA GLU A 99 -6.57 -7.04 -0.89
C GLU A 99 -6.70 -7.50 0.55
N LEU A 100 -6.72 -8.83 0.79
CA LEU A 100 -6.69 -9.40 2.13
C LEU A 100 -5.47 -8.89 2.90
N ARG A 101 -4.31 -8.84 2.24
CA ARG A 101 -3.08 -8.31 2.80
C ARG A 101 -3.20 -6.86 3.25
N ALA A 102 -3.74 -5.99 2.41
CA ALA A 102 -3.98 -4.59 2.74
C ALA A 102 -5.06 -4.40 3.83
N ILE A 103 -6.08 -5.25 3.85
CA ILE A 103 -7.14 -5.20 4.86
C ILE A 103 -6.59 -5.59 6.23
N ILE A 104 -5.82 -6.68 6.33
CA ILE A 104 -5.27 -7.14 7.62
C ILE A 104 -4.30 -6.12 8.21
N THR A 105 -3.39 -5.55 7.42
CA THR A 105 -2.45 -4.54 7.92
C THR A 105 -3.18 -3.32 8.48
N ARG A 106 -4.23 -2.86 7.79
CA ARG A 106 -5.06 -1.74 8.23
C ARG A 106 -5.91 -2.07 9.47
N MET A 107 -6.60 -3.20 9.47
CA MET A 107 -7.54 -3.57 10.55
C MET A 107 -6.81 -3.94 11.84
N MET A 108 -5.67 -4.61 11.74
CA MET A 108 -4.93 -5.12 12.90
C MET A 108 -3.76 -4.21 13.33
N ALA A 109 -3.52 -3.13 12.58
CA ALA A 109 -2.39 -2.21 12.77
C ALA A 109 -1.05 -2.95 12.85
N VAL A 110 -0.78 -3.79 11.86
CA VAL A 110 0.44 -4.61 11.77
C VAL A 110 1.22 -4.33 10.50
N ASP A 111 2.54 -4.45 10.61
CA ASP A 111 3.46 -4.38 9.49
C ASP A 111 3.64 -5.74 8.81
N ILE A 112 4.16 -5.69 7.59
CA ILE A 112 4.59 -6.88 6.84
C ILE A 112 6.10 -6.85 6.71
N ALA A 113 6.74 -7.90 7.19
CA ALA A 113 8.15 -8.15 6.96
C ALA A 113 8.35 -9.23 5.88
N HIS A 114 9.56 -9.31 5.37
CA HIS A 114 9.99 -10.39 4.49
C HIS A 114 10.85 -11.38 5.27
N ASP A 115 10.36 -12.62 5.40
CA ASP A 115 11.11 -13.75 5.92
C ASP A 115 11.76 -14.50 4.77
N THR A 116 13.07 -14.76 4.85
CA THR A 116 13.84 -15.34 3.74
C THR A 116 13.40 -16.76 3.37
N MET A 117 12.79 -17.50 4.29
CA MET A 117 12.36 -18.89 4.07
C MET A 117 10.87 -18.97 3.76
N ARG A 118 10.06 -18.09 4.36
CA ARG A 118 8.59 -18.13 4.30
C ARG A 118 7.99 -17.07 3.37
N GLY A 119 8.78 -16.09 2.93
CA GLY A 119 8.28 -14.93 2.19
C GLY A 119 7.58 -13.91 3.10
N PRO A 120 6.56 -13.20 2.62
CA PRO A 120 5.86 -12.18 3.40
C PRO A 120 5.18 -12.74 4.65
N VAL A 121 5.39 -12.07 5.78
CA VAL A 121 4.79 -12.41 7.08
C VAL A 121 4.15 -11.18 7.71
N TYR A 122 2.99 -11.33 8.35
CA TYR A 122 2.47 -10.30 9.24
C TYR A 122 3.22 -10.37 10.57
N CYS A 123 3.77 -9.22 10.97
CA CYS A 123 4.45 -9.07 12.25
C CYS A 123 3.45 -9.00 13.40
N GLY A 124 3.73 -9.67 14.50
CA GLY A 124 2.93 -9.52 15.70
C GLY A 124 1.58 -10.26 15.65
N LEU A 125 1.43 -11.24 14.75
CA LEU A 125 0.21 -12.04 14.60
C LEU A 125 0.49 -13.53 14.76
N ARG A 126 -0.47 -14.23 15.37
CA ARG A 126 -0.55 -15.69 15.35
C ARG A 126 -1.88 -16.17 14.79
N PHE A 127 -1.84 -17.30 14.10
CA PHE A 127 -3.02 -18.06 13.71
C PHE A 127 -3.46 -18.98 14.85
N VAL A 128 -4.78 -19.08 15.06
CA VAL A 128 -5.44 -19.99 16.00
C VAL A 128 -6.41 -20.85 15.18
N PRO A 129 -6.14 -22.15 15.00
CA PRO A 129 -7.00 -23.03 14.21
C PRO A 129 -8.37 -23.25 14.85
#